data_AF-A0A381S812-F1
#
_entry.id   AF-A0A381S812-F1
#
_cell.length_a   1.000
_cell.length_b   1.000
_cell.length_c   1.000
_cell.angle_alpha   90.00
_cell.angle_beta   90.00
_cell.angle_gamma   90.00
#
_symmetry.space_group_name_H-M   'P 1'
#
loop_
_entity.id
_entity.type
_entity.pdbx_description
1 polymer ?
#
loop_
_entity_poly.entity_id
_entity_poly.type
_entity_poly.pdbx_seq_one_letter_code
_entity_poly.pdbx_strand_id
1 'polypeptide(L)'
;VSQSLQFRSLNLPVPIEVAEDRMERPVSVSLPPTISNRPTRSSHRPAQEVRSPYLSITAINDLWQVDDEWWRERPISRRYYQITTSNDRRLTIFRDQLNGSWYWQKGGDLLAGSFP
;
A
#
# COMPACT_ATOMS: atom_id res chain seq x y z
N VAL A 1 -21.60 -8.33 -30.54
CA VAL A 1 -20.38 -7.50 -30.33
C VAL A 1 -20.10 -7.41 -28.83
N SER A 2 -19.37 -8.38 -28.29
CA SER A 2 -19.06 -8.43 -26.86
C SER A 2 -17.92 -7.45 -26.59
N GLN A 3 -18.25 -6.28 -26.06
CA GLN A 3 -17.25 -5.34 -25.56
C GLN A 3 -16.54 -6.01 -24.39
N SER A 4 -15.30 -6.44 -24.62
CA SER A 4 -14.39 -6.83 -23.56
C SER A 4 -14.20 -5.60 -22.66
N LEU A 5 -14.90 -5.58 -21.53
CA LEU A 5 -14.62 -4.68 -20.43
C LEU A 5 -13.21 -5.03 -19.95
N GLN A 6 -12.21 -4.40 -20.56
CA GLN A 6 -10.85 -4.36 -20.08
C GLN A 6 -10.91 -3.61 -18.74
N PHE A 7 -11.29 -4.31 -17.67
CA PHE A 7 -11.12 -3.84 -16.31
C PHE A 7 -9.61 -3.73 -16.12
N ARG A 8 -9.06 -2.56 -16.43
CA ARG A 8 -7.71 -2.22 -16.01
C ARG A 8 -7.75 -2.31 -14.50
N SER A 9 -7.13 -3.35 -13.95
CA SER A 9 -6.88 -3.50 -12.51
C SER A 9 -5.97 -2.36 -12.08
N LEU A 10 -6.52 -1.14 -11.98
CA LEU A 10 -5.77 0.10 -11.81
C LEU A 10 -5.23 0.26 -10.38
N ASN A 11 -5.69 -0.59 -9.46
CA ASN A 11 -5.35 -0.57 -8.05
C ASN A 11 -4.88 -1.96 -7.57
N LEU A 12 -3.95 -2.58 -8.29
CA LEU A 12 -3.31 -3.78 -7.77
C LEU A 12 -2.49 -3.42 -6.52
N PRO A 13 -2.63 -4.19 -5.42
CA PRO A 13 -1.80 -4.00 -4.23
C PRO A 13 -0.33 -4.18 -4.61
N VAL A 14 0.47 -3.17 -4.29
CA VAL A 14 1.91 -3.20 -4.56
C VAL A 14 2.61 -3.75 -3.32
N PRO A 15 3.42 -4.81 -3.41
CA PRO A 15 4.17 -5.30 -2.26
C PRO A 15 5.15 -4.23 -1.81
N ILE A 16 5.20 -3.98 -0.50
CA ILE A 16 6.09 -3.00 0.11
C ILE A 16 6.77 -3.60 1.33
N GLU A 17 7.94 -3.06 1.66
CA GLU A 17 8.56 -3.35 2.95
C GLU A 17 8.08 -2.33 3.98
N VAL A 18 7.73 -2.82 5.17
CA VAL A 18 7.28 -2.00 6.30
C VAL A 18 8.13 -2.38 7.50
N ALA A 19 8.77 -1.39 8.12
CA ALA A 19 9.40 -1.59 9.42
C ALA A 19 8.35 -1.39 10.50
N GLU A 20 8.30 -2.33 11.45
CA GLU A 20 7.38 -2.31 12.57
C GLU A 20 8.13 -1.96 13.87
N ASP A 21 7.43 -1.37 14.85
CA ASP A 21 7.93 -1.22 16.22
C ASP A 21 7.70 -2.48 17.06
N ARG A 22 8.05 -2.42 18.36
CA ARG A 22 7.82 -3.52 19.33
C ARG A 22 6.34 -3.84 19.58
N MET A 23 5.43 -2.98 19.12
CA MET A 23 3.97 -3.10 19.26
C MET A 23 3.31 -3.52 17.93
N GLU A 24 4.09 -3.98 16.95
CA GLU A 24 3.62 -4.34 15.60
C GLU A 24 2.95 -3.16 14.85
N ARG A 25 3.35 -1.93 15.16
CA ARG A 25 2.88 -0.73 14.46
C ARG A 25 3.85 -0.33 13.37
N PRO A 26 3.35 0.04 12.19
CA PRO A 26 4.23 0.46 11.10
C PRO A 26 4.88 1.79 11.45
N VAL A 27 6.21 1.85 11.41
CA VAL A 27 7.02 3.06 11.68
C VAL A 27 7.70 3.63 10.44
N SER A 28 7.97 2.82 9.43
CA SER A 28 8.45 3.30 8.14
C SER A 28 8.07 2.36 6.99
N VAL A 29 7.98 2.90 5.78
CA VAL A 29 7.60 2.15 4.56
C VAL A 29 8.58 2.39 3.42
N SER A 30 8.92 1.35 2.67
CA SER A 30 9.73 1.45 1.45
C SER A 30 8.82 1.31 0.23
N LEU A 31 8.65 2.41 -0.51
CA LEU A 31 7.83 2.44 -1.72
C LEU A 31 8.71 2.30 -2.96
N PRO A 32 8.37 1.44 -3.93
CA PRO A 32 9.16 1.27 -5.15
C PRO A 32 9.36 2.60 -5.91
N PRO A 33 10.51 2.74 -6.61
CA PRO A 33 11.03 4.04 -7.07
C PRO A 33 10.17 4.68 -8.16
N THR A 34 9.33 3.90 -8.86
CA THR A 34 8.41 4.37 -9.90
C THR A 34 7.30 5.28 -9.38
N ILE A 35 7.14 5.41 -8.07
CA ILE A 35 5.96 6.02 -7.44
C ILE A 35 6.32 7.22 -6.57
N SER A 36 7.63 7.45 -6.34
CA SER A 36 8.09 8.75 -5.89
C SER A 36 7.90 9.72 -7.06
N ASN A 37 6.86 10.55 -6.99
CA ASN A 37 6.35 11.51 -7.98
C ASN A 37 7.37 12.58 -8.48
N ARG A 38 8.64 12.22 -8.64
CA ARG A 38 9.69 13.08 -9.16
C ARG A 38 9.84 12.82 -10.66
N PRO A 39 9.41 13.75 -11.53
CA PRO A 39 9.83 13.71 -12.92
C PRO A 39 11.32 14.04 -12.95
N THR A 40 12.18 13.03 -12.86
CA THR A 40 13.60 13.21 -13.18
C THR A 40 13.69 13.35 -14.68
N ARG A 41 13.79 14.60 -15.17
CA ARG A 41 14.25 14.88 -16.53
C ARG A 41 15.55 14.11 -16.75
N SER A 42 15.48 13.15 -17.67
CA SER A 42 16.57 12.60 -18.46
C SER A 42 17.92 12.40 -17.77
N SER A 43 18.23 11.15 -17.44
CA SER A 43 19.57 10.63 -17.75
C SER A 43 19.53 9.11 -17.80
N HIS A 44 19.91 8.55 -18.94
CA HIS A 44 20.27 7.15 -19.08
C HIS A 44 21.44 6.86 -18.14
N ARG A 45 21.13 6.45 -16.91
CA ARG A 45 22.12 5.91 -15.96
C ARG A 45 21.72 4.45 -15.74
N PRO A 46 22.65 3.49 -15.89
CA PRO A 46 22.34 2.09 -15.66
C PRO A 46 21.73 1.95 -14.26
N ALA A 47 20.69 1.11 -14.17
CA ALA A 47 19.88 0.86 -12.98
C ALA A 47 20.78 0.35 -11.84
N GLN A 48 21.46 1.27 -11.17
CA GLN A 48 21.96 1.03 -9.83
C GLN A 48 20.70 0.83 -9.00
N GLU A 49 20.61 -0.31 -8.34
CA GLU A 49 19.54 -0.72 -7.44
C GLU A 49 19.48 0.30 -6.29
N VAL A 50 18.90 1.48 -6.57
CA VAL A 50 18.65 2.50 -5.57
C VAL A 50 17.59 1.89 -4.69
N ARG A 51 18.02 1.27 -3.58
CA ARG A 51 17.13 0.86 -2.50
C ARG A 51 16.15 2.00 -2.28
N SER A 52 14.87 1.67 -2.40
CA SER A 52 13.84 2.68 -2.24
C SER A 52 13.99 3.31 -0.86
N PRO A 53 13.95 4.65 -0.75
CA PRO A 53 14.13 5.29 0.54
C PRO A 53 12.98 4.90 1.46
N TYR A 54 13.31 4.47 2.69
CA TYR A 54 12.31 4.31 3.73
C TYR A 54 11.72 5.67 4.08
N LEU A 55 10.40 5.76 4.02
CA LEU A 55 9.61 6.92 4.43
C LEU A 55 9.12 6.68 5.86
N SER A 56 9.54 7.54 6.79
CA SER A 56 9.05 7.48 8.16
C SER A 56 7.55 7.80 8.22
N ILE A 57 6.81 7.06 9.02
CA ILE A 57 5.41 7.32 9.33
C ILE A 57 5.37 8.35 10.46
N THR A 58 4.65 9.45 10.22
CA THR A 58 4.49 10.53 11.19
C THR A 58 3.18 10.39 11.97
N ALA A 59 2.15 9.82 11.35
CA ALA A 59 0.87 9.54 12.01
C ALA A 59 0.18 8.32 11.40
N ILE A 60 -0.61 7.62 12.24
CA ILE A 60 -1.60 6.63 11.82
C ILE A 60 -2.96 7.31 12.00
N ASN A 61 -3.63 7.61 10.90
CA ASN A 61 -4.90 8.33 10.88
C ASN A 61 -6.09 7.40 11.16
N ASP A 62 -6.01 6.16 10.69
CA ASP A 62 -7.10 5.19 10.81
C ASP A 62 -6.57 3.75 10.71
N LEU A 63 -7.29 2.81 11.31
CA LEU A 63 -6.97 1.38 11.37
C LEU A 63 -8.26 0.58 11.31
N TRP A 64 -8.34 -0.33 10.34
CA TRP A 64 -9.47 -1.26 10.20
C TRP A 64 -9.00 -2.65 9.82
N GLN A 65 -9.77 -3.66 10.19
CA GLN A 65 -9.51 -5.06 9.85
C GLN A 65 -10.65 -5.59 8.99
N VAL A 66 -10.29 -6.30 7.93
CA VAL A 66 -11.22 -6.99 7.05
C VAL A 66 -10.96 -8.47 7.19
N ASP A 67 -11.94 -9.17 7.76
CA ASP A 67 -12.00 -10.62 7.80
C ASP A 67 -13.17 -11.04 6.89
N ASP A 68 -12.85 -11.41 5.66
CA ASP A 68 -13.81 -11.75 4.61
C ASP A 68 -13.57 -13.18 4.11
N GLU A 69 -14.57 -13.75 3.45
CA GLU A 69 -14.54 -15.13 2.94
C GLU A 69 -14.16 -16.19 4.00
N TRP A 70 -14.51 -15.95 5.28
CA TRP A 70 -14.25 -16.90 6.38
C TRP A 70 -14.92 -18.27 6.19
N TRP A 71 -15.90 -18.33 5.29
CA TRP A 71 -16.58 -19.56 4.86
C TRP A 71 -15.86 -20.32 3.73
N ARG A 72 -14.72 -19.83 3.22
CA ARG A 72 -13.91 -20.51 2.20
C ARG A 72 -12.66 -21.14 2.81
N GLU A 73 -12.08 -22.10 2.09
CA GLU A 73 -10.83 -22.78 2.47
C GLU A 73 -9.63 -21.82 2.61
N ARG A 74 -9.69 -20.65 1.97
CA ARG A 74 -8.68 -19.58 2.08
C ARG A 74 -9.36 -18.29 2.55
N PRO A 75 -9.55 -18.11 3.86
CA PRO A 75 -10.14 -16.90 4.41
C PRO A 75 -9.27 -15.69 4.08
N ILE A 76 -9.87 -14.52 3.87
CA ILE A 76 -9.13 -13.27 3.68
C ILE A 76 -9.07 -12.55 5.02
N SER A 77 -7.88 -12.40 5.61
CA SER A 77 -7.70 -11.57 6.80
C SER A 77 -6.64 -10.51 6.52
N ARG A 78 -7.05 -9.23 6.53
CA ARG A 78 -6.20 -8.08 6.18
C ARG A 78 -6.39 -6.97 7.20
N ARG A 79 -5.27 -6.45 7.72
CA ARG A 79 -5.27 -5.30 8.62
C ARG A 79 -4.77 -4.07 7.87
N TYR A 80 -5.64 -3.09 7.69
CA TYR A 80 -5.37 -1.85 6.98
C TYR A 80 -4.98 -0.73 7.92
N TYR A 81 -4.10 0.14 7.43
CA TYR A 81 -3.61 1.33 8.10
C TYR A 81 -3.64 2.50 7.12
N GLN A 82 -4.32 3.57 7.50
CA GLN A 82 -4.18 4.86 6.83
C GLN A 82 -3.09 5.65 7.54
N ILE A 83 -1.97 5.89 6.86
CA ILE A 83 -0.79 6.53 7.43
C ILE A 83 -0.50 7.86 6.75
N THR A 84 0.14 8.77 7.49
CA THR A 84 0.77 9.97 6.95
C THR A 84 2.28 9.78 7.05
N THR A 85 2.98 9.86 5.93
CA THR A 85 4.45 9.77 5.90
C THR A 85 5.10 11.14 6.10
N SER A 86 6.41 11.17 6.38
CA SER A 86 7.19 12.39 6.64
C SER A 86 7.26 13.39 5.48
N ASN A 87 6.88 12.96 4.28
CA ASN A 87 6.70 13.81 3.10
C ASN A 87 5.26 14.35 2.96
N ASP A 88 4.47 14.29 4.03
CA ASP A 88 3.08 14.74 4.14
C ASP A 88 2.12 14.04 3.15
N ARG A 89 2.45 12.81 2.74
CA ARG A 89 1.57 11.98 1.89
C ARG A 89 0.74 11.03 2.73
N ARG A 90 -0.55 10.95 2.42
CA ARG A 90 -1.45 9.93 2.94
C ARG A 90 -1.36 8.66 2.09
N LEU A 91 -1.18 7.52 2.74
CA LEU A 91 -1.09 6.21 2.10
C LEU A 91 -2.00 5.23 2.83
N THR A 92 -2.61 4.33 2.08
CA THR A 92 -3.32 3.16 2.61
C THR A 92 -2.46 1.93 2.43
N ILE A 93 -1.98 1.35 3.51
CA ILE A 93 -1.21 0.10 3.50
C ILE A 93 -2.01 -0.98 4.24
N PHE A 94 -1.76 -2.25 3.93
CA PHE A 94 -2.32 -3.35 4.70
C PHE A 94 -1.34 -4.49 4.87
N ARG A 95 -1.47 -5.18 6.00
CA ARG A 95 -0.80 -6.44 6.30
C ARG A 95 -1.79 -7.57 6.07
N ASP A 96 -1.45 -8.45 5.15
CA ASP A 96 -2.14 -9.73 5.01
C ASP A 96 -1.76 -10.61 6.21
N GLN A 97 -2.76 -10.98 7.01
CA GLN A 97 -2.55 -11.74 8.25
C GLN A 97 -2.26 -13.23 7.98
N LEU A 98 -2.55 -13.75 6.79
CA LEU A 98 -2.31 -15.16 6.45
C LEU A 98 -0.84 -15.42 6.15
N ASN A 99 -0.22 -14.50 5.40
CA ASN A 99 1.18 -14.63 4.95
C ASN A 99 2.12 -13.62 5.62
N GLY A 100 1.59 -12.69 6.41
CA GLY A 100 2.35 -11.64 7.09
C GLY A 100 2.91 -10.55 6.17
N SER A 101 2.57 -10.56 4.89
CA SER A 101 3.15 -9.66 3.87
C SER A 101 2.43 -8.31 3.84
N TRP A 102 3.19 -7.28 3.54
CA TRP A 102 2.70 -5.91 3.48
C TRP A 102 2.48 -5.43 2.05
N TYR A 103 1.39 -4.70 1.87
CA TYR A 103 0.97 -4.19 0.58
C TYR A 103 0.51 -2.74 0.69
N TRP A 104 0.74 -1.98 -0.36
CA TRP A 104 0.25 -0.63 -0.54
C TRP A 104 -0.92 -0.63 -1.53
N GLN A 105 -2.03 0.01 -1.14
CA GLN A 105 -3.19 0.22 -1.98
C GLN A 105 -3.19 1.65 -2.52
N LYS A 106 -2.86 1.78 -3.81
CA LYS A 106 -3.01 3.01 -4.56
C LYS A 106 -4.51 3.27 -4.76
N GLY A 107 -5.03 4.41 -4.27
CA GLY A 107 -6.44 4.79 -4.49
C GLY A 107 -7.42 4.61 -3.32
N GLY A 108 -6.94 4.46 -2.08
CA GLY A 108 -7.81 4.37 -0.89
C GLY A 108 -8.70 5.59 -0.63
N ASP A 109 -8.39 6.75 -1.20
CA ASP A 109 -9.13 8.01 -0.98
C ASP A 109 -10.57 8.02 -1.57
N LEU A 110 -10.92 7.08 -2.45
CA LEU A 110 -12.25 7.08 -3.09
C LEU A 110 -13.33 6.30 -2.31
N LEU A 111 -12.98 5.61 -1.22
CA LEU A 111 -13.94 4.78 -0.47
C LEU A 111 -14.12 5.15 1.01
N ALA A 112 -13.32 6.08 1.55
CA ALA A 112 -13.46 6.54 2.93
C ALA A 112 -14.67 7.48 3.17
N GLY A 113 -15.53 7.70 2.16
CA GLY A 113 -16.66 8.63 2.23
C GLY A 113 -18.02 8.05 1.84
N SER A 114 -18.17 6.73 1.70
CA SER A 114 -19.47 6.15 1.31
C SER A 114 -19.70 4.77 1.91
N PHE A 115 -20.07 4.75 3.18
CA PHE A 115 -20.88 3.67 3.75
C PHE A 115 -22.17 4.34 4.26
N PRO A 116 -23.34 4.12 3.63
CA PRO A 116 -24.62 4.52 4.20
C PRO A 116 -24.99 3.70 5.44
#